data_AF-M4VK92-F1
#
_entry.id   AF-M4VK92-F1
#
_cell.length_a   1.000
_cell.length_b   1.000
_cell.length_c   1.000
_cell.angle_alpha   90.00
_cell.angle_beta   90.00
_cell.angle_gamma   90.00
#
_symmetry.space_group_name_H-M   'P 1'
#
loop_
_entity.id
_entity.type
_entity.pdbx_description
1 polymer ?
#
loop_
_entity_poly.entity_id
_entity_poly.type
_entity_poly.pdbx_seq_one_letter_code
_entity_poly.pdbx_strand_id
1 'polypeptide(L)'
;MFFNRFHRVFLTTALLLGMAGGAVAATDKENFDENVKTITPRTISISLLRPDDGSGEAVLRMMAPNAISGCPIIGPIETEMNVNSTYLDITVDGYTIDQNNLETHRGACDTARQYAYADIPLDRALLHGNNVTEIRFTVNNEMDYYTVDLNEERLELLPRRQMRVKPAGGADAATGGLTFWYYPKGTVILSVPAAPAGSDTTSTLDQFASQHGLKRLDSVMHGFSAIAGKAGQAYYIDGTGALGAMAGKTPVTVGTAIIDGRTVDVYGHQPGMNE
;
A
#
# COMPACT_ATOMS: atom_id res chain seq x y z
N MET A 1 -25.40 -45.42 -8.35
CA MET A 1 -26.49 -46.13 -7.67
C MET A 1 -27.30 -45.10 -6.88
N PHE A 2 -28.62 -45.06 -7.12
CA PHE A 2 -29.72 -44.36 -6.41
C PHE A 2 -29.68 -42.80 -6.35
N PHE A 3 -30.52 -42.05 -7.08
CA PHE A 3 -31.98 -41.74 -6.91
C PHE A 3 -32.27 -41.03 -5.58
N ASN A 4 -33.06 -39.95 -5.43
CA ASN A 4 -34.26 -39.39 -6.09
C ASN A 4 -34.34 -37.86 -5.74
N ARG A 5 -34.83 -36.91 -6.57
CA ARG A 5 -36.20 -36.70 -7.15
C ARG A 5 -37.21 -36.16 -6.11
N PHE A 6 -37.66 -34.90 -6.23
CA PHE A 6 -39.05 -34.43 -6.55
C PHE A 6 -39.43 -33.29 -5.56
N HIS A 7 -40.33 -32.32 -5.79
CA HIS A 7 -41.33 -32.02 -6.82
C HIS A 7 -41.87 -30.58 -6.68
N ARG A 8 -42.26 -29.98 -7.82
CA ARG A 8 -43.51 -29.21 -8.12
C ARG A 8 -43.83 -27.93 -7.33
N VAL A 9 -43.86 -26.77 -8.01
CA VAL A 9 -44.98 -26.18 -8.81
C VAL A 9 -46.15 -25.73 -7.94
N PHE A 10 -46.40 -24.42 -7.92
CA PHE A 10 -47.76 -23.87 -8.00
C PHE A 10 -47.78 -22.60 -8.86
N LEU A 11 -48.64 -22.66 -9.87
CA LEU A 11 -49.11 -21.57 -10.71
C LEU A 11 -50.32 -20.95 -9.98
N THR A 12 -50.39 -19.61 -9.86
CA THR A 12 -51.67 -18.94 -9.61
C THR A 12 -51.73 -17.61 -10.34
N THR A 13 -52.74 -17.48 -11.20
CA THR A 13 -53.08 -16.31 -12.00
C THR A 13 -54.25 -15.57 -11.32
N ALA A 14 -54.16 -14.24 -11.18
CA ALA A 14 -55.30 -13.30 -11.06
C ALA A 14 -54.77 -11.87 -11.28
N LEU A 15 -54.97 -11.22 -12.42
CA LEU A 15 -56.13 -10.45 -12.92
C LEU A 15 -56.39 -9.08 -12.23
N LEU A 16 -55.93 -8.02 -12.91
CA LEU A 16 -56.46 -6.66 -13.16
C LEU A 16 -57.29 -5.86 -12.14
N LEU A 17 -56.89 -4.58 -11.99
CA LEU A 17 -57.63 -3.29 -11.88
C LEU A 17 -56.87 -2.40 -10.88
N GLY A 18 -56.18 -1.31 -11.26
CA GLY A 18 -56.76 -0.08 -11.82
C GLY A 18 -57.01 0.92 -10.68
N MET A 19 -56.19 2.00 -10.61
CA MET A 19 -56.50 3.38 -10.14
C MET A 19 -55.34 4.01 -9.36
N ALA A 20 -54.81 5.07 -9.98
CA ALA A 20 -54.22 6.30 -9.46
C ALA A 20 -53.93 6.43 -7.94
N GLY A 21 -52.69 6.85 -7.63
CA GLY A 21 -52.37 7.42 -6.33
C GLY A 21 -50.87 7.66 -6.14
N GLY A 22 -50.40 8.85 -6.52
CA GLY A 22 -49.20 9.47 -6.00
C GLY A 22 -47.88 8.72 -6.19
N ALA A 23 -47.24 8.91 -7.34
CA ALA A 23 -45.78 8.85 -7.38
C ALA A 23 -45.25 9.99 -6.49
N VAL A 24 -44.97 9.69 -5.22
CA VAL A 24 -44.10 10.53 -4.41
C VAL A 24 -42.71 10.29 -4.98
N ALA A 25 -42.34 11.08 -5.97
CA ALA A 25 -40.95 11.24 -6.34
C ALA A 25 -40.23 11.77 -5.09
N ALA A 26 -39.55 10.88 -4.37
CA ALA A 26 -38.49 11.27 -3.48
C ALA A 26 -37.40 11.89 -4.35
N THR A 27 -37.52 13.18 -4.64
CA THR A 27 -36.37 14.00 -4.95
C THR A 27 -35.58 14.12 -3.66
N ASP A 28 -34.77 13.10 -3.38
CA ASP A 28 -33.55 13.30 -2.61
C ASP A 28 -32.74 14.32 -3.41
N LYS A 29 -32.91 15.59 -3.05
CA LYS A 29 -31.87 16.57 -3.32
C LYS A 29 -30.68 16.08 -2.50
N GLU A 30 -29.75 15.38 -3.14
CA GLU A 30 -28.38 15.35 -2.67
C GLU A 30 -28.02 16.81 -2.40
N ASN A 31 -27.92 17.15 -1.10
CA ASN A 31 -27.34 18.41 -0.69
C ASN A 31 -25.87 18.32 -1.10
N PHE A 32 -25.56 18.78 -2.31
CA PHE A 32 -24.20 19.08 -2.70
C PHE A 32 -23.71 20.18 -1.77
N ASP A 33 -22.90 19.81 -0.79
CA ASP A 33 -22.17 20.77 0.01
C ASP A 33 -21.23 21.53 -0.93
N GLU A 34 -21.52 22.81 -1.17
CA GLU A 34 -20.74 23.66 -2.09
C GLU A 34 -19.26 23.76 -1.69
N ASN A 35 -18.92 23.40 -0.44
CA ASN A 35 -17.57 23.39 0.08
C ASN A 35 -16.82 22.07 -0.15
N VAL A 36 -17.50 21.03 -0.64
CA VAL A 36 -16.88 19.76 -1.03
C VAL A 36 -16.72 19.70 -2.55
N LYS A 37 -15.48 19.62 -3.02
CA LYS A 37 -15.15 19.55 -4.44
C LYS A 37 -14.52 18.22 -4.79
N THR A 38 -15.09 17.52 -5.76
CA THR A 38 -14.45 16.35 -6.39
C THR A 38 -13.49 16.81 -7.47
N ILE A 39 -12.25 16.32 -7.43
CA ILE A 39 -11.21 16.59 -8.41
C ILE A 39 -10.82 15.30 -9.09
N THR A 40 -10.92 15.28 -10.42
CA THR A 40 -10.37 14.19 -11.23
C THR A 40 -8.91 14.50 -11.59
N PRO A 41 -7.94 13.69 -11.15
CA PRO A 41 -6.53 13.92 -11.40
C PRO A 41 -6.22 13.71 -12.88
N ARG A 42 -5.49 14.65 -13.50
CA ARG A 42 -5.05 14.52 -14.89
C ARG A 42 -3.90 13.56 -15.08
N THR A 43 -3.13 13.33 -14.03
CA THR A 43 -2.00 12.40 -14.00
C THR A 43 -1.91 11.85 -12.58
N ILE A 44 -1.35 10.67 -12.43
CA ILE A 44 -1.12 9.99 -11.16
C ILE A 44 0.35 9.60 -11.08
N SER A 45 0.95 9.78 -9.91
CA SER A 45 2.27 9.23 -9.60
C SER A 45 2.09 7.89 -8.88
N ILE A 46 2.86 6.87 -9.23
CA ILE A 46 2.79 5.55 -8.61
C ILE A 46 4.12 5.14 -7.99
N SER A 47 4.07 4.45 -6.85
CA SER A 47 5.24 3.82 -6.24
C SER A 47 4.86 2.50 -5.61
N LEU A 48 5.79 1.56 -5.57
CA LEU A 48 5.68 0.37 -4.74
C LEU A 48 6.24 0.67 -3.35
N LEU A 49 5.40 0.52 -2.33
CA LEU A 49 5.72 0.75 -0.94
C LEU A 49 5.81 -0.56 -0.20
N ARG A 50 6.64 -0.53 0.83
CA ARG A 50 6.69 -1.54 1.87
C ARG A 50 5.88 -1.07 3.07
N PRO A 51 4.88 -1.86 3.50
CA PRO A 51 4.13 -1.57 4.71
C PRO A 51 5.02 -1.51 5.95
N ASP A 52 4.72 -0.56 6.82
CA ASP A 52 5.40 -0.37 8.11
C ASP A 52 5.11 -1.52 9.08
N ASP A 53 4.01 -2.24 8.89
CA ASP A 53 3.58 -3.37 9.72
C ASP A 53 4.38 -4.65 9.47
N GLY A 54 5.32 -4.60 8.51
CA GLY A 54 6.17 -5.72 8.15
C GLY A 54 5.43 -6.85 7.44
N SER A 55 4.20 -6.67 6.95
CA SER A 55 3.38 -7.72 6.28
C SER A 55 4.06 -8.44 5.12
N GLY A 56 5.10 -7.85 4.51
CA GLY A 56 5.80 -8.45 3.36
C GLY A 56 5.04 -8.30 2.04
N GLU A 57 3.85 -7.72 2.07
CA GLU A 57 3.04 -7.41 0.89
C GLU A 57 3.55 -6.13 0.20
N ALA A 58 3.48 -6.10 -1.13
CA ALA A 58 3.73 -4.89 -1.89
C ALA A 58 2.48 -4.00 -1.87
N VAL A 59 2.62 -2.71 -1.59
CA VAL A 59 1.51 -1.75 -1.69
C VAL A 59 1.78 -0.79 -2.85
N LEU A 60 0.90 -0.76 -3.82
CA LEU A 60 0.91 0.25 -4.86
C LEU A 60 0.28 1.53 -4.31
N ARG A 61 1.11 2.53 -4.03
CA ARG A 61 0.63 3.87 -3.73
C ARG A 61 0.40 4.63 -5.02
N MET A 62 -0.79 5.15 -5.19
CA MET A 62 -1.16 6.09 -6.24
C MET A 62 -1.37 7.45 -5.60
N MET A 63 -0.74 8.49 -6.15
CA MET A 63 -0.72 9.82 -5.55
C MET A 63 -1.04 10.88 -6.60
N ALA A 64 -1.92 11.81 -6.25
CA ALA A 64 -2.19 12.98 -7.06
C ALA A 64 -0.93 13.89 -7.06
N PRO A 65 -0.52 14.45 -8.21
CA PRO A 65 0.74 15.19 -8.33
C PRO A 65 0.69 16.55 -7.62
N ASN A 66 -0.51 17.09 -7.38
CA ASN A 66 -0.69 18.43 -6.86
C ASN A 66 -0.75 18.40 -5.35
N ALA A 67 0.24 19.04 -4.72
CA ALA A 67 0.19 19.34 -3.30
C ALA A 67 -0.95 20.31 -3.01
N ILE A 68 -1.69 20.04 -1.94
CA ILE A 68 -2.72 20.90 -1.39
C ILE A 68 -2.18 21.47 -0.07
N SER A 69 -2.28 22.78 0.09
CA SER A 69 -1.85 23.50 1.29
C SER A 69 -3.04 24.09 2.04
N GLY A 70 -2.91 24.24 3.36
CA GLY A 70 -3.94 24.83 4.23
C GLY A 70 -4.65 23.77 5.07
N CYS A 71 -5.88 24.08 5.51
CA CYS A 71 -6.72 23.16 6.31
C CYS A 71 -7.88 22.48 5.54
N PRO A 72 -7.81 22.16 4.23
CA PRO A 72 -8.86 21.32 3.68
C PRO A 72 -8.73 19.89 4.22
N ILE A 73 -9.86 19.21 4.39
CA ILE A 73 -9.85 17.75 4.53
C ILE A 73 -9.75 17.17 3.11
N ILE A 74 -8.76 16.32 2.88
CA ILE A 74 -8.53 15.69 1.57
C ILE A 74 -8.95 14.23 1.68
N GLY A 75 -9.92 13.82 0.86
CA GLY A 75 -10.31 12.43 0.72
C GLY A 75 -9.23 11.60 -0.01
N PRO A 76 -9.24 10.27 0.15
CA PRO A 76 -8.37 9.40 -0.63
C PRO A 76 -8.74 9.48 -2.11
N ILE A 77 -7.83 9.00 -2.96
CA ILE A 77 -8.16 8.75 -4.36
C ILE A 77 -9.14 7.57 -4.42
N GLU A 78 -10.24 7.74 -5.14
CA GLU A 78 -11.20 6.68 -5.40
C GLU A 78 -10.68 5.79 -6.53
N THR A 79 -10.72 4.48 -6.28
CA THR A 79 -10.12 3.48 -7.17
C THR A 79 -11.00 2.26 -7.24
N GLU A 80 -11.25 1.77 -8.45
CA GLU A 80 -11.89 0.48 -8.67
C GLU A 80 -10.89 -0.52 -9.23
N MET A 81 -10.92 -1.73 -8.69
CA MET A 81 -10.03 -2.81 -9.12
C MET A 81 -10.84 -3.99 -9.64
N ASN A 82 -10.44 -4.51 -10.78
CA ASN A 82 -11.02 -5.71 -11.35
C ASN A 82 -9.97 -6.59 -12.01
N VAL A 83 -10.00 -7.89 -11.71
CA VAL A 83 -9.16 -8.86 -12.42
C VAL A 83 -9.92 -9.38 -13.62
N ASN A 84 -9.32 -9.26 -14.80
CA ASN A 84 -9.90 -9.70 -16.06
C ASN A 84 -8.88 -10.52 -16.85
N SER A 85 -9.00 -11.84 -16.80
CA SER A 85 -8.03 -12.76 -17.41
C SER A 85 -6.63 -12.46 -16.87
N THR A 86 -5.66 -12.14 -17.74
CA THR A 86 -4.28 -11.82 -17.37
C THR A 86 -4.05 -10.36 -17.01
N TYR A 87 -5.13 -9.56 -16.89
CA TYR A 87 -5.07 -8.14 -16.58
C TYR A 87 -5.59 -7.86 -15.18
N LEU A 88 -4.90 -6.97 -14.47
CA LEU A 88 -5.47 -6.23 -13.34
C LEU A 88 -5.84 -4.83 -13.83
N ASP A 89 -7.14 -4.56 -13.91
CA ASP A 89 -7.68 -3.25 -14.25
C ASP A 89 -7.79 -2.40 -12.98
N ILE A 90 -7.18 -1.22 -13.02
CA ILE A 90 -7.27 -0.21 -11.97
C ILE A 90 -7.82 1.06 -12.61
N THR A 91 -9.08 1.37 -12.30
CA THR A 91 -9.70 2.65 -12.69
C THR A 91 -9.43 3.66 -11.59
N VAL A 92 -8.93 4.84 -11.96
CA VAL A 92 -8.72 5.95 -11.06
C VAL A 92 -9.73 7.03 -11.36
N ASP A 93 -10.60 7.29 -10.38
CA ASP A 93 -11.63 8.31 -10.47
C ASP A 93 -11.12 9.62 -9.87
N GLY A 94 -11.86 10.21 -8.94
CA GLY A 94 -11.53 11.46 -8.31
C GLY A 94 -11.01 11.32 -6.88
N TYR A 95 -10.80 12.46 -6.25
CA TYR A 95 -10.70 12.59 -4.80
C TYR A 95 -11.45 13.84 -4.38
N THR A 96 -11.88 13.90 -3.13
CA THR A 96 -12.61 15.03 -2.59
C THR A 96 -11.69 16.00 -1.84
N ILE A 97 -12.01 17.28 -1.92
CA ILE A 97 -11.46 18.32 -1.06
C ILE A 97 -12.63 18.99 -0.35
N ASP A 98 -12.67 18.89 0.97
CA ASP A 98 -13.64 19.55 1.83
C ASP A 98 -13.00 20.81 2.46
N GLN A 99 -13.61 21.95 2.18
CA GLN A 99 -13.16 23.27 2.60
C GLN A 99 -13.88 23.80 3.85
N ASN A 100 -14.82 23.05 4.45
CA ASN A 100 -15.60 23.48 5.62
C ASN A 100 -14.74 23.83 6.84
N ASN A 101 -13.54 23.25 6.96
CA ASN A 101 -12.60 23.53 8.06
C ASN A 101 -11.74 24.79 7.88
N LEU A 102 -11.85 25.49 6.75
CA LEU A 102 -11.04 26.69 6.48
C LEU A 102 -11.46 27.90 7.35
N GLU A 103 -12.74 28.03 7.67
CA GLU A 103 -13.24 29.18 8.44
C GLU A 103 -12.91 29.09 9.93
N THR A 104 -12.88 27.88 10.48
CA THR A 104 -12.66 27.62 11.91
C THR A 104 -11.18 27.69 12.33
N HIS A 105 -10.24 27.64 11.37
CA HIS A 105 -8.80 27.56 11.63
C HIS A 105 -7.98 28.73 11.05
N ARG A 106 -8.59 29.91 10.85
CA ARG A 106 -7.90 31.13 10.39
C ARG A 106 -6.72 31.47 11.32
N GLY A 107 -5.51 31.03 10.96
CA GLY A 107 -4.25 31.34 11.65
C GLY A 107 -3.49 30.16 12.27
N ALA A 108 -4.04 28.94 12.28
CA ALA A 108 -3.42 27.76 12.91
C ALA A 108 -3.23 26.54 11.98
N CYS A 109 -3.41 26.73 10.67
CA CYS A 109 -3.28 25.63 9.72
C CYS A 109 -1.83 25.20 9.53
N ASP A 110 -1.60 23.89 9.63
CA ASP A 110 -0.35 23.28 9.25
C ASP A 110 -0.06 23.60 7.78
N THR A 111 1.11 24.16 7.51
CA THR A 111 1.54 24.53 6.14
C THR A 111 2.11 23.34 5.37
N ALA A 112 2.11 22.16 5.99
CA ALA A 112 2.57 20.92 5.39
C ALA A 112 1.80 20.65 4.10
N ARG A 113 2.54 20.30 3.04
CA ARG A 113 1.97 19.89 1.77
C ARG A 113 1.30 18.54 1.94
N GLN A 114 0.00 18.49 1.71
CA GLN A 114 -0.77 17.26 1.73
C GLN A 114 -1.06 16.80 0.30
N TYR A 115 -1.21 15.50 0.10
CA TYR A 115 -1.52 14.91 -1.20
C TYR A 115 -2.68 13.93 -1.03
N ALA A 116 -3.57 13.88 -2.01
CA ALA A 116 -4.52 12.78 -2.13
C ALA A 116 -3.77 11.53 -2.59
N TYR A 117 -4.01 10.41 -1.94
CA TYR A 117 -3.43 9.13 -2.33
C TYR A 117 -4.41 7.98 -2.11
N ALA A 118 -4.14 6.86 -2.76
CA ALA A 118 -4.75 5.56 -2.51
C ALA A 118 -3.63 4.53 -2.40
N ASP A 119 -3.78 3.61 -1.46
CA ASP A 119 -2.88 2.48 -1.25
C ASP A 119 -3.62 1.20 -1.62
N ILE A 120 -3.12 0.54 -2.66
CA ILE A 120 -3.66 -0.71 -3.17
C ILE A 120 -2.72 -1.85 -2.78
N PRO A 121 -3.16 -2.81 -1.97
CA PRO A 121 -2.41 -4.04 -1.75
C PRO A 121 -2.26 -4.81 -3.08
N LEU A 122 -1.01 -5.01 -3.51
CA LEU A 122 -0.68 -5.89 -4.61
C LEU A 122 -0.22 -7.23 -4.04
N ASP A 123 -1.21 -8.01 -3.60
CA ASP A 123 -0.99 -9.34 -3.07
C ASP A 123 -0.35 -10.25 -4.14
N ARG A 124 0.70 -10.96 -3.74
CA ARG A 124 1.37 -11.94 -4.59
C ARG A 124 0.41 -13.06 -4.99
N ALA A 125 -0.47 -13.51 -4.09
CA ALA A 125 -1.46 -14.54 -4.39
C ALA A 125 -2.51 -14.03 -5.40
N LEU A 126 -2.90 -12.75 -5.32
CA LEU A 126 -3.73 -12.11 -6.34
C LEU A 126 -3.04 -12.12 -7.71
N LEU A 127 -1.81 -11.63 -7.79
CA LEU A 127 -1.08 -11.48 -9.06
C LEU A 127 -0.72 -12.83 -9.67
N HIS A 128 -0.11 -13.73 -8.90
CA HIS A 128 0.30 -15.05 -9.37
C HIS A 128 -0.91 -15.98 -9.57
N GLY A 129 -1.85 -16.01 -8.62
CA GLY A 129 -3.01 -16.90 -8.66
C GLY A 129 -3.96 -16.62 -9.82
N ASN A 130 -4.01 -15.38 -10.31
CA ASN A 130 -4.78 -15.01 -11.50
C ASN A 130 -3.93 -14.90 -12.77
N ASN A 131 -2.64 -15.26 -12.72
CA ASN A 131 -1.70 -15.14 -13.85
C ASN A 131 -1.72 -13.72 -14.47
N VAL A 132 -1.69 -12.70 -13.60
CA VAL A 132 -1.67 -11.30 -14.03
C VAL A 132 -0.31 -10.99 -14.62
N THR A 133 -0.27 -10.66 -15.90
CA THR A 133 0.94 -10.28 -16.62
C THR A 133 1.00 -8.78 -16.90
N GLU A 134 -0.13 -8.07 -16.80
CA GLU A 134 -0.21 -6.63 -17.04
C GLU A 134 -1.20 -5.95 -16.08
N ILE A 135 -0.83 -4.77 -15.58
CA ILE A 135 -1.74 -3.85 -14.88
C ILE A 135 -2.13 -2.75 -15.84
N ARG A 136 -3.44 -2.52 -16.02
CA ARG A 136 -3.98 -1.45 -16.86
C ARG A 136 -4.56 -0.37 -15.97
N PHE A 137 -4.03 0.84 -16.10
CA PHE A 137 -4.52 2.00 -15.37
C PHE A 137 -5.39 2.85 -16.28
N THR A 138 -6.63 3.09 -15.88
CA THR A 138 -7.54 3.99 -16.58
C THR A 138 -7.68 5.28 -15.80
N VAL A 139 -7.27 6.41 -16.38
CA VAL A 139 -7.37 7.75 -15.77
C VAL A 139 -7.98 8.69 -16.81
N ASN A 140 -9.15 9.28 -16.53
CA ASN A 140 -9.88 10.15 -17.48
C ASN A 140 -10.08 9.54 -18.88
N ASN A 141 -10.49 8.27 -18.96
CA ASN A 141 -10.65 7.51 -20.21
C ASN A 141 -9.35 7.23 -20.99
N GLU A 142 -8.20 7.64 -20.48
CA GLU A 142 -6.90 7.26 -21.05
C GLU A 142 -6.33 6.07 -20.30
N MET A 143 -5.73 5.16 -21.06
CA MET A 143 -5.20 3.90 -20.54
C MET A 143 -3.68 3.85 -20.69
N ASP A 144 -3.02 3.64 -19.56
CA ASP A 144 -1.62 3.24 -19.44
C ASP A 144 -1.52 1.79 -18.98
N TYR A 145 -0.39 1.16 -19.26
CA TYR A 145 -0.21 -0.25 -18.92
C TYR A 145 1.24 -0.54 -18.52
N TYR A 146 1.36 -1.39 -17.52
CA TYR A 146 2.60 -1.83 -16.92
C TYR A 146 2.66 -3.35 -17.00
N THR A 147 3.77 -3.88 -17.50
CA THR A 147 4.04 -5.31 -17.41
C THR A 147 4.33 -5.67 -15.96
N VAL A 148 3.77 -6.79 -15.50
CA VAL A 148 4.06 -7.40 -14.21
C VAL A 148 5.12 -8.48 -14.44
N ASP A 149 6.30 -8.27 -13.88
CA ASP A 149 7.32 -9.31 -13.73
C ASP A 149 7.39 -9.70 -12.25
N LEU A 150 6.85 -10.88 -11.94
CA LEU A 150 6.71 -11.39 -10.59
C LEU A 150 7.46 -12.71 -10.44
N ASN A 151 8.36 -12.76 -9.47
CA ASN A 151 9.06 -13.99 -9.09
C ASN A 151 9.10 -14.14 -7.55
N GLU A 152 9.86 -15.12 -7.06
CA GLU A 152 9.95 -15.39 -5.62
C GLU A 152 10.61 -14.26 -4.82
N GLU A 153 11.51 -13.51 -5.43
CA GLU A 153 12.32 -12.49 -4.77
C GLU A 153 11.73 -11.09 -4.89
N ARG A 154 11.05 -10.79 -6.00
CA ARG A 154 10.57 -9.44 -6.29
C ARG A 154 9.33 -9.37 -7.16
N LEU A 155 8.66 -8.24 -7.05
CA LEU A 155 7.67 -7.71 -7.99
C LEU A 155 8.30 -6.53 -8.73
N GLU A 156 8.24 -6.53 -10.05
CA GLU A 156 8.70 -5.45 -10.90
C GLU A 156 7.56 -5.00 -11.83
N LEU A 157 7.29 -3.70 -11.85
CA LEU A 157 6.31 -3.07 -12.73
C LEU A 157 7.05 -2.27 -13.80
N LEU A 158 7.01 -2.77 -15.03
CA LEU A 158 7.71 -2.17 -16.16
C LEU A 158 6.73 -1.35 -17.00
N PRO A 159 6.94 -0.03 -17.15
CA PRO A 159 6.05 0.80 -17.94
C PRO A 159 6.15 0.45 -19.43
N ARG A 160 5.01 0.23 -20.09
CA ARG A 160 4.95 0.16 -21.56
C ARG A 160 4.44 1.49 -22.14
N ARG A 161 3.62 2.21 -21.39
CA ARG A 161 3.10 3.54 -21.73
C ARG A 161 2.88 4.36 -20.45
N GLN A 162 3.22 5.65 -20.47
CA GLN A 162 3.16 6.56 -19.33
C GLN A 162 2.57 7.93 -19.70
N MET A 163 1.34 7.97 -20.21
CA MET A 163 0.68 9.24 -20.54
C MET A 163 0.15 9.96 -19.30
N ARG A 164 -0.51 9.21 -18.42
CA ARG A 164 -1.24 9.67 -17.24
C ARG A 164 -0.65 9.12 -15.96
N VAL A 165 -0.18 7.89 -15.97
CA VAL A 165 0.42 7.21 -14.83
C VAL A 165 1.93 7.23 -14.98
N LYS A 166 2.60 7.78 -13.98
CA LYS A 166 4.05 7.98 -13.98
C LYS A 166 4.65 7.41 -12.70
N PRO A 167 5.83 6.79 -12.75
CA PRO A 167 6.48 6.35 -11.53
C PRO A 167 6.94 7.56 -10.71
N ALA A 168 6.82 7.46 -9.40
CA ALA A 168 7.35 8.43 -8.44
C ALA A 168 8.86 8.22 -8.24
N GLY A 169 9.47 8.97 -7.31
CA GLY A 169 10.90 8.81 -6.99
C GLY A 169 11.27 7.37 -6.59
N GLY A 170 12.46 6.93 -7.00
CA GLY A 170 12.96 5.56 -6.74
C GLY A 170 12.80 4.59 -7.92
N ALA A 171 12.21 5.03 -9.02
CA ALA A 171 12.16 4.24 -10.25
C ALA A 171 13.54 4.10 -10.91
N ASP A 172 13.76 2.98 -11.61
CA ASP A 172 14.97 2.78 -12.40
C ASP A 172 15.06 3.85 -13.50
N ALA A 173 16.22 4.51 -13.58
CA ALA A 173 16.39 5.68 -14.46
C ALA A 173 16.37 5.30 -15.95
N ALA A 174 16.72 4.06 -16.31
CA ALA A 174 16.79 3.63 -17.70
C ALA A 174 15.42 3.12 -18.21
N THR A 175 14.67 2.42 -17.37
CA THR A 175 13.43 1.74 -17.73
C THR A 175 12.18 2.43 -17.20
N GLY A 176 12.30 3.28 -16.17
CA GLY A 176 11.17 3.79 -15.40
C GLY A 176 10.47 2.70 -14.58
N GLY A 177 11.09 1.54 -14.42
CA GLY A 177 10.55 0.39 -13.69
C GLY A 177 10.48 0.66 -12.18
N LEU A 178 9.45 0.10 -11.55
CA LEU A 178 9.31 0.08 -10.09
C LEU A 178 9.57 -1.33 -9.58
N THR A 179 10.47 -1.47 -8.61
CA THR A 179 10.80 -2.78 -8.03
C THR A 179 10.47 -2.81 -6.56
N PHE A 180 9.80 -3.88 -6.14
CA PHE A 180 9.58 -4.25 -4.76
C PHE A 180 10.26 -5.58 -4.46
N TRP A 181 11.13 -5.60 -3.46
CA TRP A 181 11.79 -6.83 -3.00
C TRP A 181 11.04 -7.45 -1.82
N TYR A 182 10.62 -8.70 -1.99
CA TYR A 182 10.06 -9.53 -0.92
C TYR A 182 11.15 -9.89 0.10
N TYR A 183 10.74 -10.17 1.33
CA TYR A 183 11.67 -10.59 2.37
C TYR A 183 12.11 -12.04 2.14
N PRO A 184 13.43 -12.31 2.04
CA PRO A 184 13.90 -13.68 2.00
C PRO A 184 13.69 -14.37 3.34
N LYS A 185 13.69 -15.71 3.31
CA LYS A 185 13.60 -16.52 4.52
C LYS A 185 14.72 -16.17 5.50
N GLY A 186 14.34 -16.04 6.77
CA GLY A 186 15.25 -15.64 7.85
C GLY A 186 15.47 -14.13 7.95
N THR A 187 14.67 -13.30 7.26
CA THR A 187 14.72 -11.85 7.46
C THR A 187 14.33 -11.48 8.89
N VAL A 188 15.08 -10.57 9.48
CA VAL A 188 14.83 -9.98 10.79
C VAL A 188 14.92 -8.47 10.66
N ILE A 189 13.94 -7.77 11.22
CA ILE A 189 13.94 -6.31 11.33
C ILE A 189 14.33 -5.98 12.77
N LEU A 190 15.49 -5.34 12.92
CA LEU A 190 15.99 -4.87 14.21
C LEU A 190 15.70 -3.39 14.40
N SER A 191 15.41 -3.00 15.64
CA SER A 191 15.12 -1.62 16.00
C SER A 191 15.51 -1.28 17.43
N VAL A 192 15.78 0.00 17.68
CA VAL A 192 16.08 0.53 19.02
C VAL A 192 15.17 1.73 19.31
N PRO A 193 13.90 1.50 19.68
CA PRO A 193 12.91 2.57 19.82
C PRO A 193 13.24 3.55 20.96
N ALA A 194 14.02 3.12 21.96
CA ALA A 194 14.45 3.94 23.08
C ALA A 194 15.74 4.74 22.80
N ALA A 195 16.26 4.72 21.56
CA ALA A 195 17.46 5.47 21.20
C ALA A 195 17.23 6.98 21.35
N PRO A 196 18.19 7.73 21.91
CA PRO A 196 18.10 9.18 21.94
C PRO A 196 18.00 9.77 20.52
N ALA A 197 17.30 10.91 20.40
CA ALA A 197 17.20 11.61 19.14
C ALA A 197 18.59 12.04 18.64
N GLY A 198 18.91 11.72 17.38
CA GLY A 198 20.19 12.04 16.75
C GLY A 198 21.30 11.01 17.00
N SER A 199 21.07 9.95 17.79
CA SER A 199 22.05 8.88 17.97
C SER A 199 22.22 8.04 16.70
N ASP A 200 23.44 7.52 16.50
CA ASP A 200 23.73 6.58 15.41
C ASP A 200 23.23 5.17 15.73
N THR A 201 21.94 4.98 15.48
CA THR A 201 21.26 3.69 15.61
C THR A 201 21.71 2.68 14.56
N THR A 202 22.16 3.13 13.38
CA THR A 202 22.50 2.23 12.27
C THR A 202 23.80 1.50 12.56
N SER A 203 24.87 2.22 12.95
CA SER A 203 26.13 1.58 13.32
C SER A 203 25.97 0.66 14.53
N THR A 204 25.12 1.04 15.48
CA THR A 204 24.83 0.22 16.67
C THR A 204 24.16 -1.10 16.28
N LEU A 205 23.13 -1.04 15.43
CA LEU A 205 22.43 -2.23 14.95
C LEU A 205 23.35 -3.10 14.09
N ASP A 206 24.23 -2.52 13.27
CA ASP A 206 25.22 -3.26 12.48
C ASP A 206 26.23 -3.99 13.37
N GLN A 207 26.69 -3.36 14.45
CA GLN A 207 27.56 -4.01 15.42
C GLN A 207 26.86 -5.17 16.12
N PHE A 208 25.65 -4.95 16.63
CA PHE A 208 24.83 -6.00 17.25
C PHE A 208 24.63 -7.16 16.28
N ALA A 209 24.20 -6.87 15.05
CA ALA A 209 24.02 -7.84 13.98
C ALA A 209 25.29 -8.68 13.74
N SER A 210 26.46 -8.03 13.64
CA SER A 210 27.73 -8.73 13.43
C SER A 210 28.11 -9.69 14.55
N GLN A 211 27.84 -9.33 15.81
CA GLN A 211 28.09 -10.17 16.99
C GLN A 211 27.21 -11.43 17.00
N HIS A 212 26.03 -11.33 16.41
CA HIS A 212 25.05 -12.41 16.28
C HIS A 212 25.10 -13.11 14.91
N GLY A 213 26.12 -12.82 14.08
CA GLY A 213 26.30 -13.48 12.78
C GLY A 213 25.27 -13.10 11.71
N LEU A 214 24.53 -12.01 11.92
CA LEU A 214 23.52 -11.53 10.98
C LEU A 214 24.17 -10.75 9.83
N LYS A 215 23.57 -10.80 8.65
CA LYS A 215 24.04 -10.07 7.46
C LYS A 215 23.05 -9.00 7.04
N ARG A 216 23.52 -7.80 6.73
CA ARG A 216 22.67 -6.69 6.32
C ARG A 216 22.01 -6.97 4.98
N LEU A 217 20.70 -6.75 4.89
CA LEU A 217 19.92 -7.21 3.75
C LEU A 217 20.28 -6.50 2.43
N ASP A 218 20.58 -5.20 2.49
CA ASP A 218 21.05 -4.40 1.35
C ASP A 218 22.41 -4.87 0.77
N SER A 219 23.24 -5.56 1.59
CA SER A 219 24.50 -6.16 1.13
C SER A 219 24.30 -7.50 0.40
N VAL A 220 23.18 -8.17 0.64
CA VAL A 220 22.85 -9.48 0.07
C VAL A 220 21.89 -9.36 -1.12
N MET A 221 21.01 -8.35 -1.10
CA MET A 221 20.02 -8.09 -2.13
C MET A 221 20.26 -6.71 -2.76
N HIS A 222 20.90 -6.71 -3.93
CA HIS A 222 21.22 -5.48 -4.64
C HIS A 222 19.94 -4.71 -5.02
N GLY A 223 19.86 -3.43 -4.64
CA GLY A 223 18.68 -2.60 -4.87
C GLY A 223 17.61 -2.70 -3.77
N PHE A 224 17.82 -3.52 -2.74
CA PHE A 224 17.02 -3.46 -1.53
C PHE A 224 17.35 -2.18 -0.74
N SER A 225 16.31 -1.48 -0.28
CA SER A 225 16.45 -0.32 0.59
C SER A 225 15.52 -0.41 1.81
N ALA A 226 15.92 0.23 2.90
CA ALA A 226 15.08 0.39 4.09
C ALA A 226 13.93 1.38 3.80
N ILE A 227 12.85 1.28 4.57
CA ILE A 227 11.72 2.21 4.46
C ILE A 227 12.20 3.63 4.82
N ALA A 228 12.04 4.57 3.88
CA ALA A 228 12.39 5.97 4.10
C ALA A 228 11.60 6.55 5.30
N GLY A 229 12.29 7.27 6.19
CA GLY A 229 11.66 7.91 7.35
C GLY A 229 11.50 7.01 8.59
N LYS A 230 11.84 5.71 8.50
CA LYS A 230 11.92 4.83 9.68
C LYS A 230 13.32 4.84 10.28
N ALA A 231 13.68 5.97 10.89
CA ALA A 231 14.92 6.09 11.64
C ALA A 231 14.95 5.03 12.77
N GLY A 232 16.11 4.37 12.93
CA GLY A 232 16.29 3.37 13.99
C GLY A 232 15.78 1.97 13.67
N GLN A 233 15.47 1.66 12.40
CA GLN A 233 15.20 0.30 11.93
C GLN A 233 16.24 -0.14 10.89
N ALA A 234 16.68 -1.39 10.97
CA ALA A 234 17.57 -2.00 9.99
C ALA A 234 17.19 -3.46 9.73
N TYR A 235 17.53 -3.94 8.53
CA TYR A 235 17.05 -5.20 7.98
C TYR A 235 18.22 -6.16 7.80
N TYR A 236 18.08 -7.39 8.32
CA TYR A 236 19.14 -8.39 8.32
C TYR A 236 18.61 -9.77 7.94
N ILE A 237 19.51 -10.68 7.58
CA ILE A 237 19.26 -12.11 7.42
C ILE A 237 19.91 -12.84 8.59
N ASP A 238 19.11 -13.58 9.35
CA ASP A 238 19.55 -14.60 10.29
C ASP A 238 19.55 -15.97 9.61
N GLY A 239 20.63 -16.28 8.90
CA GLY A 239 20.78 -17.56 8.22
C GLY A 239 21.03 -18.75 9.17
N THR A 240 21.34 -18.47 10.44
CA THR A 240 21.72 -19.47 11.44
C THR A 240 20.65 -19.74 12.49
N GLY A 241 19.64 -18.87 12.59
CA GLY A 241 18.68 -18.87 13.69
C GLY A 241 19.28 -18.42 15.02
N ALA A 242 20.31 -17.56 14.98
CA ALA A 242 21.04 -17.11 16.16
C ALA A 242 20.17 -16.31 17.14
N LEU A 243 19.15 -15.61 16.64
CA LEU A 243 18.19 -14.86 17.47
C LEU A 243 16.98 -15.70 17.91
N GLY A 244 16.92 -16.98 17.51
CA GLY A 244 15.79 -17.85 17.78
C GLY A 244 14.51 -17.48 17.01
N ALA A 245 13.40 -18.14 17.36
CA ALA A 245 12.10 -17.89 16.73
C ALA A 245 11.47 -16.60 17.28
N MET A 246 11.37 -15.57 16.43
CA MET A 246 10.62 -14.35 16.70
C MET A 246 9.27 -14.47 16.01
N ALA A 247 8.29 -15.08 16.67
CA ALA A 247 6.98 -15.33 16.07
C ALA A 247 6.12 -14.06 16.08
N GLY A 248 5.71 -13.61 14.89
CA GLY A 248 4.69 -12.58 14.70
C GLY A 248 5.23 -11.16 14.49
N LYS A 249 4.31 -10.25 14.15
CA LYS A 249 4.59 -8.83 13.82
C LYS A 249 4.99 -7.98 15.04
N THR A 250 4.86 -8.51 16.26
CA THR A 250 5.16 -7.76 17.49
C THR A 250 6.65 -7.81 17.78
N PRO A 251 7.35 -6.67 17.88
CA PRO A 251 8.75 -6.63 18.26
C PRO A 251 8.97 -7.23 19.65
N VAL A 252 9.97 -8.11 19.77
CA VAL A 252 10.41 -8.71 21.04
C VAL A 252 11.85 -8.30 21.33
N THR A 253 12.22 -8.20 22.60
CA THR A 253 13.61 -7.92 22.99
C THR A 253 14.49 -9.12 22.61
N VAL A 254 15.49 -8.88 21.76
CA VAL A 254 16.44 -9.90 21.28
C VAL A 254 17.84 -9.75 21.88
N GLY A 255 18.08 -8.64 22.58
CA GLY A 255 19.34 -8.36 23.26
C GLY A 255 19.43 -6.91 23.68
N THR A 256 20.64 -6.47 24.00
CA THR A 256 20.92 -5.08 24.35
C THR A 256 22.11 -4.56 23.56
N ALA A 257 22.17 -3.24 23.39
CA ALA A 257 23.29 -2.53 22.79
C ALA A 257 23.65 -1.31 23.65
N ILE A 258 24.82 -0.72 23.38
CA ILE A 258 25.25 0.51 24.04
C ILE A 258 25.14 1.65 23.04
N ILE A 259 24.32 2.66 23.34
CA ILE A 259 24.18 3.90 22.57
C ILE A 259 24.51 5.06 23.50
N ASP A 260 25.48 5.90 23.13
CA ASP A 260 25.88 7.08 23.91
C ASP A 260 26.15 6.76 25.40
N GLY A 261 26.77 5.61 25.66
CA GLY A 261 27.10 5.12 27.01
C GLY A 261 25.92 4.57 27.82
N ARG A 262 24.74 4.40 27.20
CA ARG A 262 23.55 3.81 27.83
C ARG A 262 23.26 2.44 27.25
N THR A 263 22.96 1.48 28.11
CA THR A 263 22.39 0.19 27.70
C THR A 263 20.95 0.43 27.25
N VAL A 264 20.65 -0.01 26.03
CA VAL A 264 19.32 0.06 25.43
C VAL A 264 18.94 -1.31 24.90
N ASP A 265 17.65 -1.62 24.96
CA ASP A 265 17.12 -2.87 24.44
C ASP A 265 17.08 -2.83 22.90
N VAL A 266 17.53 -3.91 22.27
CA VAL A 266 17.37 -4.16 20.84
C VAL A 266 16.14 -5.03 20.67
N TYR A 267 15.23 -4.57 19.81
CA TYR A 267 14.00 -5.28 19.48
C TYR A 267 14.10 -5.87 18.09
N GLY A 268 13.69 -7.13 17.96
CA GLY A 268 13.62 -7.86 16.70
C GLY A 268 12.21 -8.36 16.43
N HIS A 269 11.84 -8.43 15.16
CA HIS A 269 10.71 -9.23 14.70
C HIS A 269 11.00 -9.80 13.32
N GLN A 270 10.33 -10.90 12.99
CA GLN A 270 10.28 -11.41 11.63
C GLN A 270 9.14 -10.70 10.90
N PRO A 271 9.38 -10.16 9.68
CA PRO A 271 8.29 -9.68 8.88
C PRO A 271 7.37 -10.84 8.49
N GLY A 272 6.14 -10.50 8.13
CA GLY A 272 5.24 -11.39 7.40
C GLY A 272 5.98 -11.98 6.20
N MET A 273 6.12 -13.29 6.23
CA MET A 273 6.58 -14.09 5.11
C MET A 273 5.32 -14.49 4.35
N ASN A 274 5.23 -14.13 3.08
CA ASN A 274 4.19 -14.68 2.22
C ASN A 274 4.58 -16.13 1.88
N GLU A 275 4.08 -17.07 2.68
CA GLU A 275 4.05 -18.51 2.37
C GLU A 275 2.94 -18.82 1.35
#